data_AF-A0A7W0WTV9-F1
#
_entry.id   AF-A0A7W0WTV9-F1
#
_cell.length_a   1.000
_cell.length_b   1.000
_cell.length_c   1.000
_cell.angle_alpha   90.00
_cell.angle_beta   90.00
_cell.angle_gamma   90.00
#
_symmetry.space_group_name_H-M   'P 1'
#
loop_
_entity.id
_entity.type
_entity.pdbx_description
1 polymer ?
#
loop_
_entity_poly.entity_id
_entity_poly.type
_entity_poly.pdbx_seq_one_letter_code
_entity_poly.pdbx_strand_id
1 'polypeptide(L)'
;MPKVLVSNNSELLRHFTAAPFKRLDLQLLVAKDADEARGIFMTQEPSLAVLDVELGGFDVAKAIKAQNPATRVILVAGKRMSGDQMRDVNASGADELLIMPMTADELHDVVAIQLGEPRLGTETFAITVEVGGKAVEATVSNLSVDGVRLVVPDPVTEGQVISLQITPEGEPTQQFKGTVVWAQPRDGKTVVGLAFDKLEPGAHAVLAKLTQWQVVRDGERTRVVLRGDFTEATRFDELMPAMVGRIVFDTAQVTYMNSLGVRAWCEFLRQARIQGYEFHACSVPFILQASMVRDVVGRGTVTSFFAPFHCIGCDHQEERMLQSAAILASNLEPPIFKCPSCGGALEFDDLPERYFAFLEDEAD
;
A
#
# COMPACT_ATOMS: atom_id res chain seq x y z
N MET A 1 -13.77 -16.39 7.43
CA MET A 1 -13.56 -15.47 8.57
C MET A 1 -12.21 -15.77 9.21
N PRO A 2 -11.17 -14.98 8.92
CA PRO A 2 -9.87 -15.11 9.58
C PRO A 2 -9.99 -14.87 11.09
N LYS A 3 -9.33 -15.71 11.89
CA LYS A 3 -9.27 -15.55 13.35
C LYS A 3 -8.05 -14.72 13.72
N VAL A 4 -8.28 -13.62 14.44
CA VAL A 4 -7.23 -12.71 14.88
C VAL A 4 -7.19 -12.68 16.40
N LEU A 5 -6.10 -13.15 16.99
CA LEU A 5 -5.83 -13.00 18.42
C LEU A 5 -5.40 -11.56 18.69
N VAL A 6 -6.04 -10.88 19.64
CA VAL A 6 -5.76 -9.48 19.96
C VAL A 6 -5.56 -9.30 21.47
N SER A 7 -4.50 -8.61 21.88
CA SER A 7 -4.34 -8.19 23.28
C SER A 7 -5.47 -7.24 23.70
N ASN A 8 -5.94 -7.35 24.94
CA ASN A 8 -6.98 -6.48 25.50
C ASN A 8 -6.48 -5.05 25.80
N ASN A 9 -6.13 -4.33 24.74
CA ASN A 9 -5.75 -2.93 24.74
C ASN A 9 -6.92 -2.12 24.17
N SER A 10 -7.39 -1.11 24.92
CA SER A 10 -8.59 -0.35 24.56
C SER A 10 -8.46 0.46 23.26
N GLU A 11 -7.26 0.95 22.96
CA GLU A 11 -6.95 1.64 21.71
C GLU A 11 -7.02 0.66 20.53
N LEU A 12 -6.37 -0.50 20.61
CA LEU A 12 -6.46 -1.56 19.60
C LEU A 12 -7.90 -1.98 19.34
N LEU A 13 -8.64 -2.34 20.39
CA LEU A 13 -10.03 -2.79 20.27
C LEU A 13 -10.92 -1.71 19.64
N ARG A 14 -10.71 -0.44 19.97
CA ARG A 14 -11.40 0.68 19.32
C ARG A 14 -11.10 0.72 17.83
N HIS A 15 -9.84 0.58 17.41
CA HIS A 15 -9.47 0.59 15.99
C HIS A 15 -10.09 -0.57 15.22
N PHE A 16 -10.14 -1.78 15.78
CA PHE A 16 -10.81 -2.92 15.15
C PHE A 16 -12.32 -2.74 14.94
N THR A 17 -12.97 -1.81 15.66
CA THR A 17 -14.39 -1.46 15.43
C THR A 17 -14.60 -0.38 14.36
N ALA A 18 -13.52 0.22 13.84
CA ALA A 18 -13.59 1.29 12.85
C ALA A 18 -14.07 0.79 11.48
N ALA A 19 -14.51 1.73 10.63
CA ALA A 19 -15.06 1.43 9.31
C ALA A 19 -14.14 0.57 8.41
N PRO A 20 -12.80 0.77 8.36
CA PRO A 20 -11.92 -0.03 7.52
C PRO A 20 -12.02 -1.55 7.79
N PHE A 21 -12.11 -1.94 9.07
CA PHE A 21 -12.14 -3.35 9.46
C PHE A 21 -13.46 -4.07 9.16
N LYS A 22 -14.54 -3.35 8.85
CA LYS A 22 -15.84 -3.98 8.52
C LYS A 22 -15.78 -4.84 7.27
N ARG A 23 -14.85 -4.57 6.35
CA ARG A 23 -14.69 -5.32 5.09
C ARG A 23 -13.90 -6.61 5.24
N LEU A 24 -13.05 -6.70 6.27
CA LEU A 24 -12.16 -7.85 6.48
C LEU A 24 -12.85 -9.05 7.13
N ASP A 25 -14.11 -8.91 7.59
CA ASP A 25 -14.89 -9.96 8.25
C ASP A 25 -14.03 -10.81 9.21
N LEU A 26 -13.50 -10.17 10.25
CA LEU A 26 -12.56 -10.79 11.19
C LEU A 26 -13.26 -11.34 12.43
N GLN A 27 -12.82 -12.52 12.89
CA GLN A 27 -13.15 -13.02 14.22
C GLN A 27 -12.08 -12.60 15.21
N LEU A 28 -12.39 -11.62 16.07
CA LEU A 28 -11.47 -11.19 17.12
C LEU A 28 -11.53 -12.14 18.32
N LEU A 29 -10.38 -12.68 18.68
CA LEU A 29 -10.18 -13.49 19.89
C LEU A 29 -9.39 -12.63 20.88
N VAL A 30 -10.07 -12.03 21.85
CA VAL A 30 -9.44 -11.07 22.76
C VAL A 30 -8.83 -11.80 23.97
N ALA A 31 -7.56 -11.55 24.23
CA ALA A 31 -6.84 -12.08 25.39
C ALA A 31 -6.52 -10.97 26.39
N LYS A 32 -6.87 -11.16 27.66
CA LYS A 32 -6.61 -10.17 28.72
C LYS A 32 -5.15 -10.11 29.17
N ASP A 33 -4.42 -11.23 29.01
CA ASP A 33 -3.04 -11.40 29.44
C ASP A 33 -2.31 -12.44 28.57
N ALA A 34 -1.00 -12.60 28.80
CA ALA A 34 -0.15 -13.49 28.02
C ALA A 34 -0.51 -14.98 28.15
N ASP A 35 -0.99 -15.42 29.31
CA ASP A 35 -1.37 -16.82 29.55
C ASP A 35 -2.65 -17.17 28.81
N GLU A 36 -3.65 -16.29 28.85
CA GLU A 36 -4.87 -16.42 28.05
C GLU A 36 -4.56 -16.36 26.55
N ALA A 37 -3.66 -15.48 26.12
CA ALA A 37 -3.26 -15.39 24.71
C ALA A 37 -2.65 -16.70 24.20
N ARG A 38 -1.77 -17.31 24.99
CA ARG A 38 -1.20 -18.64 24.69
C ARG A 38 -2.28 -19.72 24.67
N GLY A 39 -3.19 -19.73 25.64
CA GLY A 39 -4.31 -20.67 25.68
C GLY A 39 -5.24 -20.57 24.47
N ILE A 40 -5.57 -19.35 24.04
CA ILE A 40 -6.35 -19.09 22.84
C ILE A 40 -5.60 -19.57 21.60
N PHE A 41 -4.31 -19.25 21.46
CA PHE A 41 -3.51 -19.70 20.33
C PHE A 41 -3.52 -21.23 20.18
N MET A 42 -3.30 -21.96 21.28
CA MET A 42 -3.31 -23.42 21.32
C MET A 42 -4.64 -24.06 20.91
N THR A 43 -5.77 -23.38 21.16
CA THR A 43 -7.10 -23.96 21.02
C THR A 43 -7.84 -23.48 19.78
N GLN A 44 -7.53 -22.27 19.30
CA GLN A 44 -8.25 -21.62 18.21
C GLN A 44 -7.46 -21.51 16.92
N GLU A 45 -6.13 -21.72 16.97
CA GLU A 45 -5.19 -21.65 15.85
C GLU A 45 -5.42 -20.40 14.97
N PRO A 46 -5.30 -19.19 15.53
CA PRO A 46 -5.46 -17.95 14.77
C PRO A 46 -4.38 -17.84 13.68
N SER A 47 -4.76 -17.25 12.54
CA SER A 47 -3.82 -16.98 11.43
C SER A 47 -2.95 -15.75 11.70
N LEU A 48 -3.44 -14.83 12.55
CA LEU A 48 -2.78 -13.59 12.93
C LEU A 48 -2.92 -13.32 14.43
N ALA A 49 -1.87 -12.80 15.06
CA ALA A 49 -1.90 -12.23 16.40
C ALA A 49 -1.45 -10.76 16.39
N VAL A 50 -2.20 -9.89 17.04
CA VAL A 50 -1.88 -8.46 17.26
C VAL A 50 -1.68 -8.24 18.75
N LEU A 51 -0.43 -8.11 19.15
CA LEU A 51 -0.01 -8.26 20.54
C LEU A 51 0.60 -6.96 21.09
N ASP A 52 0.03 -6.47 22.18
CA ASP A 52 0.60 -5.34 22.92
C ASP A 52 1.83 -5.81 23.70
N VAL A 53 2.96 -5.13 23.46
CA VAL A 53 4.24 -5.39 24.13
C VAL A 53 4.11 -5.27 25.65
N GLU A 54 3.37 -4.28 26.15
CA GLU A 54 3.20 -4.04 27.59
C GLU A 54 2.32 -5.12 28.26
N LEU A 55 1.58 -5.90 27.47
CA LEU A 55 0.77 -7.04 27.92
C LEU A 55 1.46 -8.39 27.66
N GLY A 56 2.80 -8.40 27.62
CA GLY A 56 3.62 -9.61 27.43
C GLY A 56 3.73 -10.05 25.98
N GLY A 57 3.50 -9.15 25.03
CA GLY A 57 3.47 -9.46 23.60
C GLY A 57 4.74 -10.14 23.07
N PHE A 58 5.92 -9.77 23.57
CA PHE A 58 7.18 -10.42 23.18
C PHE A 58 7.19 -11.93 23.48
N ASP A 59 6.79 -12.31 24.69
CA ASP A 59 6.83 -13.70 25.15
C ASP A 59 5.73 -14.54 24.52
N VAL A 60 4.61 -13.93 24.15
CA VAL A 60 3.54 -14.57 23.38
C VAL A 60 3.99 -14.77 21.94
N ALA A 61 4.60 -13.75 21.31
CA ALA A 61 5.13 -13.83 19.95
C ALA A 61 6.19 -14.94 19.82
N LYS A 62 7.16 -15.00 20.75
CA LYS A 62 8.18 -16.07 20.80
C LYS A 62 7.53 -17.46 20.88
N ALA A 63 6.51 -17.62 21.72
CA ALA A 63 5.81 -18.89 21.89
C ALA A 63 5.04 -19.29 20.63
N ILE A 64 4.29 -18.36 20.01
CA ILE A 64 3.56 -18.58 18.76
C ILE A 64 4.55 -19.01 17.66
N LYS A 65 5.63 -18.26 17.47
CA LYS A 65 6.61 -18.52 16.41
C LYS A 65 7.40 -19.80 16.60
N ALA A 66 7.65 -20.21 17.84
CA ALA A 66 8.27 -21.49 18.13
C ALA A 66 7.38 -22.69 17.76
N GLN A 67 6.06 -22.54 17.88
CA GLN A 67 5.11 -23.61 17.63
C GLN A 67 4.58 -23.64 16.19
N ASN A 68 4.24 -22.47 15.64
CA ASN A 68 3.81 -22.31 14.26
C ASN A 68 4.44 -21.04 13.65
N PRO A 69 5.59 -21.18 12.96
CA PRO A 69 6.24 -20.06 12.29
C PRO A 69 5.36 -19.34 11.24
N ALA A 70 4.37 -20.04 10.68
CA ALA A 70 3.47 -19.48 9.66
C ALA A 70 2.42 -18.53 10.23
N THR A 71 2.06 -18.63 11.52
CA THR A 71 1.17 -17.66 12.16
C THR A 71 1.80 -16.29 12.12
N ARG A 72 1.08 -15.30 11.58
CA ARG A 72 1.57 -13.92 11.50
C ARG A 72 1.42 -13.23 12.85
N VAL A 73 2.37 -12.38 13.22
CA VAL A 73 2.42 -11.67 14.50
C VAL A 73 2.78 -10.22 14.28
N ILE A 74 1.89 -9.32 14.69
CA ILE A 74 2.12 -7.88 14.75
C ILE A 74 2.33 -7.51 16.22
N LEU A 75 3.47 -6.90 16.54
CA LEU A 75 3.69 -6.29 17.85
C LEU A 75 3.22 -4.84 17.84
N VAL A 76 2.63 -4.41 18.94
CA VAL A 76 2.18 -3.04 19.17
C VAL A 76 2.91 -2.51 20.38
N ALA A 77 3.69 -1.45 20.21
CA ALA A 77 4.53 -0.87 21.25
C ALA A 77 4.22 0.61 21.47
N GLY A 78 4.58 1.13 22.64
CA GLY A 78 4.48 2.56 22.93
C GLY A 78 5.48 3.42 22.13
N LYS A 79 5.26 4.74 22.12
CA LYS A 79 6.06 5.73 21.38
C LYS A 79 7.56 5.73 21.68
N ARG A 80 7.99 5.19 22.83
CA ARG A 80 9.40 5.09 23.22
C ARG A 80 9.74 3.62 23.41
N MET A 81 10.71 3.15 22.63
CA MET A 81 11.31 1.83 22.80
C MET A 81 12.74 2.01 23.29
N SER A 82 13.13 1.27 24.31
CA SER A 82 14.54 1.16 24.69
C SER A 82 15.29 0.28 23.69
N GLY A 83 16.62 0.41 23.64
CA GLY A 83 17.45 -0.51 22.85
C GLY A 83 17.26 -1.98 23.23
N ASP A 84 16.89 -2.25 24.49
CA ASP A 84 16.56 -3.60 24.98
C ASP A 84 15.25 -4.10 24.36
N GLN A 85 14.21 -3.26 24.35
CA GLN A 85 12.93 -3.59 23.71
C GLN A 85 13.09 -3.83 22.21
N MET A 86 13.95 -3.06 21.51
CA MET A 86 14.24 -3.32 20.10
C MET A 86 14.92 -4.68 19.88
N ARG A 87 15.83 -5.09 20.78
CA ARG A 87 16.41 -6.44 20.74
C ARG A 87 15.35 -7.50 20.98
N ASP A 88 14.38 -7.24 21.85
CA ASP A 88 13.25 -8.16 22.07
C ASP A 88 12.29 -8.25 20.89
N VAL A 89 12.04 -7.16 20.16
CA VAL A 89 11.31 -7.19 18.88
C VAL A 89 12.00 -8.16 17.93
N ASN A 90 13.30 -7.98 17.71
CA ASN A 90 14.08 -8.85 16.81
C ASN A 90 14.08 -10.32 17.28
N ALA A 91 14.25 -10.55 18.59
CA ALA A 91 14.24 -11.89 19.16
C ALA A 91 12.84 -12.55 19.16
N SER A 92 11.77 -11.76 19.10
CA SER A 92 10.40 -12.26 19.16
C SER A 92 9.99 -13.08 17.93
N GLY A 93 10.62 -12.80 16.79
CA GLY A 93 10.22 -13.33 15.50
C GLY A 93 8.90 -12.74 14.97
N ALA A 94 8.42 -11.64 15.54
CA ALA A 94 7.29 -10.90 15.01
C ALA A 94 7.53 -10.48 13.54
N ASP A 95 6.44 -10.42 12.79
CA ASP A 95 6.46 -10.08 11.37
C ASP A 95 6.31 -8.59 11.10
N GLU A 96 5.78 -7.85 12.08
CA GLU A 96 5.60 -6.40 11.98
C GLU A 96 5.60 -5.75 13.37
N LEU A 97 6.00 -4.48 13.41
CA LEU A 97 5.96 -3.62 14.59
C LEU A 97 5.18 -2.33 14.30
N LEU A 98 4.15 -2.07 15.11
CA LEU A 98 3.35 -0.86 15.06
C LEU A 98 3.58 -0.03 16.33
N ILE A 99 3.76 1.28 16.18
CA ILE A 99 4.01 2.20 17.30
C ILE A 99 2.76 3.02 17.60
N MET A 100 2.35 3.05 18.87
CA MET A 100 1.28 3.88 19.36
C MET A 100 1.72 5.35 19.55
N PRO A 101 0.83 6.33 19.33
CA PRO A 101 -0.54 6.17 18.82
C PRO A 101 -0.52 5.92 17.31
N MET A 102 -1.41 5.03 16.84
CA MET A 102 -1.64 4.78 15.43
C MET A 102 -3.09 5.10 15.04
N THR A 103 -3.31 5.25 13.75
CA THR A 103 -4.64 5.40 13.17
C THR A 103 -5.28 4.03 12.91
N ALA A 104 -6.60 4.02 12.72
CA ALA A 104 -7.29 2.80 12.30
C ALA A 104 -6.85 2.33 10.91
N ASP A 105 -6.50 3.27 10.03
CA ASP A 105 -5.97 2.99 8.69
C ASP A 105 -4.59 2.32 8.74
N GLU A 106 -3.69 2.80 9.59
CA GLU A 106 -2.37 2.18 9.80
C GLU A 106 -2.48 0.75 10.30
N LEU A 107 -3.32 0.52 11.31
CA LEU A 107 -3.56 -0.83 11.81
C LEU A 107 -4.22 -1.71 10.73
N HIS A 108 -5.19 -1.18 9.98
CA HIS A 108 -5.89 -1.91 8.93
C HIS A 108 -4.93 -2.38 7.85
N ASP A 109 -4.06 -1.50 7.37
CA ASP A 109 -3.15 -1.81 6.27
C ASP A 109 -2.12 -2.86 6.67
N VAL A 110 -1.57 -2.74 7.88
CA VAL A 110 -0.69 -3.77 8.46
C VAL A 110 -1.43 -5.10 8.57
N VAL A 111 -2.65 -5.12 9.13
CA VAL A 111 -3.45 -6.35 9.25
C VAL A 111 -3.77 -6.96 7.88
N ALA A 112 -4.17 -6.15 6.91
CA ALA A 112 -4.50 -6.60 5.56
C ALA A 112 -3.29 -7.24 4.88
N ILE A 113 -2.11 -6.59 4.95
CA ILE A 113 -0.85 -7.13 4.42
C ILE A 113 -0.54 -8.49 5.06
N GLN A 114 -0.65 -8.60 6.38
CA GLN A 114 -0.32 -9.85 7.07
C GLN A 114 -1.33 -10.97 6.76
N LEU A 115 -2.60 -10.66 6.49
CA LEU A 115 -3.60 -11.64 6.10
C LEU A 115 -3.60 -11.97 4.61
N GLY A 116 -2.83 -11.24 3.79
CA GLY A 116 -2.91 -11.33 2.33
C GLY A 116 -4.22 -10.80 1.76
N GLU A 117 -4.91 -9.94 2.51
CA GLU A 117 -6.17 -9.30 2.12
C GLU A 117 -5.88 -8.01 1.34
N PRO A 118 -6.75 -7.64 0.38
CA PRO A 118 -6.58 -6.43 -0.40
C PRO A 118 -6.62 -5.18 0.49
N ARG A 119 -5.63 -4.29 0.33
CA ARG A 119 -5.65 -2.95 0.91
C ARG A 119 -6.68 -2.08 0.23
N LEU A 120 -7.07 -0.99 0.89
CA LEU A 120 -7.91 0.01 0.24
C LEU A 120 -7.28 0.44 -1.08
N GLY A 121 -8.09 0.37 -2.11
CA GLY A 121 -7.68 0.73 -3.45
C GLY A 121 -7.00 -0.38 -4.25
N THR A 122 -6.89 -1.61 -3.75
CA THR A 122 -6.36 -2.73 -4.55
C THR A 122 -7.47 -3.48 -5.29
N GLU A 123 -8.57 -2.78 -5.61
CA GLU A 123 -9.72 -3.42 -6.25
C GLU A 123 -9.34 -4.04 -7.58
N THR A 124 -9.79 -5.28 -7.79
CA THR A 124 -9.56 -5.96 -9.06
C THR A 124 -10.52 -5.43 -10.12
N PHE A 125 -10.13 -5.54 -11.37
CA PHE A 125 -11.02 -5.24 -12.49
C PHE A 125 -10.75 -6.21 -13.64
N ALA A 126 -11.80 -6.54 -14.37
CA ALA A 126 -11.71 -7.35 -15.58
C ALA A 126 -11.78 -6.46 -16.82
N ILE A 127 -10.96 -6.76 -17.83
CA ILE A 127 -11.01 -6.11 -19.14
C ILE A 127 -11.36 -7.16 -20.19
N THR A 128 -12.41 -6.89 -20.97
CA THR A 128 -12.73 -7.64 -22.19
C THR A 128 -12.41 -6.75 -23.39
N VAL A 129 -11.74 -7.32 -24.40
CA VAL A 129 -11.32 -6.61 -25.62
C VAL A 129 -12.03 -7.20 -26.82
N GLU A 130 -12.57 -6.33 -27.68
CA GLU A 130 -13.20 -6.71 -28.93
C GLU A 130 -12.50 -6.06 -30.13
N VAL A 131 -12.03 -6.89 -31.06
CA VAL A 131 -11.40 -6.47 -32.32
C VAL A 131 -12.32 -6.88 -33.47
N GLY A 132 -12.79 -5.90 -34.26
CA GLY A 132 -13.72 -6.17 -35.36
C GLY A 132 -15.05 -6.80 -34.92
N GLY A 133 -15.51 -6.51 -33.69
CA GLY A 133 -16.74 -7.06 -33.11
C GLY A 133 -16.64 -8.48 -32.58
N LYS A 134 -15.43 -9.03 -32.46
CA LYS A 134 -15.18 -10.34 -31.83
C LYS A 134 -14.35 -10.17 -30.58
N ALA A 135 -14.75 -10.83 -29.50
CA ALA A 135 -13.95 -10.90 -28.29
C ALA A 135 -12.62 -11.63 -28.57
N VAL A 136 -11.51 -11.06 -28.09
CA VAL A 136 -10.17 -11.60 -28.26
C VAL A 136 -9.47 -11.76 -26.92
N GLU A 137 -8.61 -12.76 -26.80
CA GLU A 137 -7.80 -12.98 -25.61
C GLU A 137 -6.64 -11.98 -25.58
N ALA A 138 -6.88 -10.80 -24.99
CA ALA A 138 -5.88 -9.74 -24.90
C ALA A 138 -5.22 -9.70 -23.52
N THR A 139 -3.92 -9.43 -23.48
CA THR A 139 -3.23 -9.05 -22.24
C THR A 139 -3.16 -7.53 -22.15
N VAL A 140 -3.69 -6.96 -21.08
CA VAL A 140 -3.50 -5.53 -20.78
C VAL A 140 -2.18 -5.37 -20.03
N SER A 141 -1.29 -4.55 -20.57
CA SER A 141 0.04 -4.32 -19.98
C SER A 141 0.20 -2.94 -19.35
N ASN A 142 -0.66 -1.99 -19.71
CA ASN A 142 -0.73 -0.66 -19.11
C ASN A 142 -2.13 -0.07 -19.41
N LEU A 143 -2.79 0.50 -18.41
CA LEU A 143 -4.06 1.21 -18.52
C LEU A 143 -3.88 2.62 -17.93
N SER A 144 -4.34 3.64 -18.66
CA SER A 144 -4.38 5.02 -18.18
C SER A 144 -5.75 5.65 -18.46
N VAL A 145 -5.92 6.91 -18.09
CA VAL A 145 -7.11 7.70 -18.44
C VAL A 145 -7.21 7.99 -19.94
N ASP A 146 -6.07 8.05 -20.63
CA ASP A 146 -6.00 8.43 -22.06
C ASP A 146 -6.00 7.23 -23.00
N GLY A 147 -5.63 6.04 -22.51
CA GLY A 147 -5.47 4.89 -23.37
C GLY A 147 -5.09 3.61 -22.67
N VAL A 148 -4.78 2.60 -23.48
CA VAL A 148 -4.39 1.27 -23.01
C VAL A 148 -3.38 0.64 -23.94
N ARG A 149 -2.41 -0.06 -23.37
CA ARG A 149 -1.46 -0.90 -24.10
C ARG A 149 -1.89 -2.35 -24.01
N LEU A 150 -2.25 -2.93 -25.15
CA LEU A 150 -2.72 -4.31 -25.24
C LEU A 150 -1.70 -5.18 -25.99
N VAL A 151 -1.69 -6.47 -25.66
CA VAL A 151 -1.07 -7.51 -26.46
C VAL A 151 -2.19 -8.43 -26.94
N VAL A 152 -2.44 -8.44 -28.24
CA VAL A 152 -3.52 -9.21 -28.87
C VAL A 152 -2.96 -10.29 -29.79
N PRO A 153 -3.63 -11.45 -29.94
CA PRO A 153 -3.19 -12.49 -30.85
C PRO A 153 -3.43 -12.11 -32.31
N ASP A 154 -4.48 -11.33 -32.57
CA ASP A 154 -4.84 -10.92 -33.92
C ASP A 154 -3.91 -9.84 -34.49
N PRO A 155 -3.72 -9.82 -35.82
CA PRO A 155 -3.09 -8.70 -36.49
C PRO A 155 -4.00 -7.48 -36.41
N VAL A 156 -3.45 -6.40 -35.86
CA VAL A 156 -4.13 -5.11 -35.73
C VAL A 156 -3.29 -4.04 -36.42
N THR A 157 -3.95 -3.12 -37.11
CA THR A 157 -3.29 -2.02 -37.82
C THR A 157 -3.58 -0.68 -37.14
N GLU A 158 -2.66 0.27 -37.34
CA GLU A 158 -2.89 1.67 -36.96
C GLU A 158 -4.19 2.22 -37.59
N GLY A 159 -4.91 3.06 -36.84
CA GLY A 159 -6.22 3.61 -37.21
C GLY A 159 -7.40 2.66 -37.00
N GLN A 160 -7.17 1.39 -36.66
CA GLN A 160 -8.26 0.46 -36.36
C GLN A 160 -8.94 0.83 -35.04
N VAL A 161 -10.27 0.71 -34.99
CA VAL A 161 -11.04 0.94 -33.76
C VAL A 161 -11.17 -0.37 -32.98
N ILE A 162 -10.91 -0.30 -31.68
CA ILE A 162 -11.06 -1.41 -30.73
C ILE A 162 -12.08 -1.00 -29.68
N SER A 163 -13.00 -1.91 -29.33
CA SER A 163 -13.94 -1.72 -28.23
C SER A 163 -13.46 -2.50 -27.00
N LEU A 164 -13.66 -1.93 -25.81
CA LEU A 164 -13.27 -2.52 -24.55
C LEU A 164 -14.41 -2.42 -23.54
N GLN A 165 -14.48 -3.39 -22.66
CA GLN A 165 -15.34 -3.35 -21.48
C GLN A 165 -14.47 -3.49 -20.24
N ILE A 166 -14.59 -2.56 -19.30
CA ILE A 166 -13.90 -2.62 -18.01
C ILE A 166 -14.94 -2.80 -16.93
N THR A 167 -14.78 -3.84 -16.12
CA THR A 167 -15.67 -4.17 -15.01
C THR A 167 -14.88 -4.13 -13.71
N PRO A 168 -14.96 -3.02 -12.94
CA PRO A 168 -14.41 -3.00 -11.59
C PRO A 168 -15.17 -3.97 -10.69
N GLU A 169 -14.47 -4.57 -9.75
CA GLU A 169 -15.06 -5.51 -8.80
C GLU A 169 -16.19 -4.86 -7.99
N GLY A 170 -17.37 -5.49 -8.02
CA GLY A 170 -18.56 -4.99 -7.32
C GLY A 170 -19.24 -3.76 -7.97
N GLU A 171 -18.81 -3.33 -9.15
CA GLU A 171 -19.34 -2.16 -9.86
C GLU A 171 -19.86 -2.49 -11.27
N PRO A 172 -20.72 -1.64 -11.86
CA PRO A 172 -21.22 -1.84 -13.22
C PRO A 172 -20.11 -1.72 -14.29
N THR A 173 -20.17 -2.61 -15.28
CA THR A 173 -19.32 -2.57 -16.48
C THR A 173 -19.43 -1.25 -17.24
N GLN A 174 -18.29 -0.68 -17.63
CA GLN A 174 -18.19 0.50 -18.48
C GLN A 174 -17.65 0.12 -19.87
N GLN A 175 -18.21 0.75 -20.91
CA GLN A 175 -17.77 0.55 -22.29
C GLN A 175 -16.84 1.67 -22.75
N PHE A 176 -15.78 1.29 -23.46
CA PHE A 176 -14.79 2.18 -24.02
C PHE A 176 -14.60 1.85 -25.49
N LYS A 177 -14.28 2.88 -26.27
CA LYS A 177 -13.78 2.75 -27.63
C LYS A 177 -12.48 3.52 -27.73
N GLY A 178 -11.57 3.00 -28.52
CA GLY A 178 -10.35 3.70 -28.83
C GLY A 178 -9.86 3.41 -30.23
N THR A 179 -8.94 4.25 -30.67
CA THR A 179 -8.28 4.16 -31.96
C THR A 179 -6.84 3.74 -31.77
N VAL A 180 -6.38 2.75 -32.55
CA VAL A 180 -5.01 2.26 -32.49
C VAL A 180 -4.09 3.35 -33.03
N VAL A 181 -3.23 3.89 -32.17
CA VAL A 181 -2.26 4.94 -32.54
C VAL A 181 -0.93 4.37 -32.99
N TRP A 182 -0.61 3.13 -32.61
CA TRP A 182 0.51 2.37 -33.14
C TRP A 182 0.27 0.88 -32.91
N ALA A 183 0.83 0.04 -33.79
CA ALA A 183 0.78 -1.41 -33.69
C ALA A 183 2.14 -2.02 -34.07
N GLN A 184 2.63 -2.95 -33.26
CA GLN A 184 3.92 -3.62 -33.45
C GLN A 184 3.77 -5.14 -33.34
N PRO A 185 3.96 -5.88 -34.45
CA PRO A 185 4.03 -7.34 -34.40
C PRO A 185 5.21 -7.82 -33.56
N ARG A 186 4.98 -8.78 -32.67
CA ARG A 186 6.01 -9.40 -31.82
C ARG A 186 5.63 -10.84 -31.47
N ASP A 187 6.48 -11.79 -31.83
CA ASP A 187 6.35 -13.22 -31.48
C ASP A 187 4.97 -13.82 -31.82
N GLY A 188 4.43 -13.50 -33.00
CA GLY A 188 3.13 -13.99 -33.45
C GLY A 188 1.91 -13.32 -32.78
N LYS A 189 2.15 -12.30 -31.94
CA LYS A 189 1.13 -11.40 -31.39
C LYS A 189 1.33 -9.98 -31.94
N THR A 190 0.41 -9.09 -31.63
CA THR A 190 0.52 -7.66 -31.92
C THR A 190 0.43 -6.87 -30.62
N VAL A 191 1.45 -6.07 -30.34
CA VAL A 191 1.41 -5.07 -29.26
C VAL A 191 0.81 -3.80 -29.83
N VAL A 192 -0.25 -3.28 -29.20
CA VAL A 192 -0.96 -2.10 -29.68
C VAL A 192 -1.03 -1.03 -28.60
N GLY A 193 -0.84 0.21 -29.01
CA GLY A 193 -1.22 1.39 -28.23
C GLY A 193 -2.57 1.88 -28.71
N LEU A 194 -3.53 1.91 -27.81
CA LEU A 194 -4.87 2.41 -28.08
C LEU A 194 -5.07 3.74 -27.35
N ALA A 195 -5.47 4.77 -28.06
CA ALA A 195 -5.95 6.01 -27.44
C ALA A 195 -7.47 5.93 -27.31
N PHE A 196 -8.03 6.23 -26.14
CA PHE A 196 -9.46 6.27 -25.96
C PHE A 196 -10.08 7.45 -26.74
N ASP A 197 -11.27 7.21 -27.28
CA ASP A 197 -12.11 8.28 -27.79
C ASP A 197 -12.56 9.19 -26.63
N LYS A 198 -13.20 10.31 -26.95
CA LYS A 198 -13.70 11.24 -25.92
C LYS A 198 -14.58 10.49 -24.90
N LEU A 199 -14.14 10.49 -23.66
CA LEU A 199 -14.80 9.78 -22.56
C LEU A 199 -15.98 10.57 -21.99
N GLU A 200 -17.06 9.86 -21.70
CA GLU A 200 -18.15 10.38 -20.86
C GLU A 200 -17.66 10.53 -19.41
N PRO A 201 -18.19 11.49 -18.62
CA PRO A 201 -17.71 11.76 -17.27
C PRO A 201 -17.66 10.54 -16.33
N GLY A 202 -18.63 9.62 -16.45
CA GLY A 202 -18.66 8.38 -15.66
C GLY A 202 -17.54 7.40 -16.04
N ALA A 203 -17.28 7.23 -17.34
CA ALA A 203 -16.20 6.36 -17.83
C ALA A 203 -14.83 6.93 -17.47
N HIS A 204 -14.67 8.25 -17.57
CA HIS A 204 -13.47 8.96 -17.10
C HIS A 204 -13.25 8.77 -15.61
N ALA A 205 -14.28 8.94 -14.78
CA ALA A 205 -14.18 8.76 -13.33
C ALA A 205 -13.78 7.31 -12.95
N VAL A 206 -14.29 6.31 -13.68
CA VAL A 206 -13.87 4.91 -13.47
C VAL A 206 -12.41 4.70 -13.84
N LEU A 207 -11.93 5.20 -14.97
CA LEU A 207 -10.51 5.10 -15.33
C LEU A 207 -9.61 5.86 -14.35
N ALA A 208 -9.98 7.08 -13.97
CA ALA A 208 -9.23 7.87 -12.99
C ALA A 208 -9.15 7.12 -11.63
N LYS A 209 -10.27 6.51 -11.20
CA LYS A 209 -10.31 5.66 -10.01
C LYS A 209 -9.36 4.48 -10.09
N LEU A 210 -9.36 3.77 -11.22
CA LEU A 210 -8.57 2.55 -11.40
C LEU A 210 -7.08 2.84 -11.61
N THR A 211 -6.73 3.98 -12.20
CA THR A 211 -5.37 4.22 -12.72
C THR A 211 -4.61 5.37 -12.06
N GLN A 212 -5.29 6.29 -11.36
CA GLN A 212 -4.66 7.48 -10.81
C GLN A 212 -4.95 7.66 -9.32
N TRP A 213 -6.22 7.74 -8.91
CA TRP A 213 -6.55 7.92 -7.49
C TRP A 213 -7.95 7.51 -7.10
N GLN A 214 -8.11 7.14 -5.83
CA GLN A 214 -9.41 6.96 -5.20
C GLN A 214 -9.53 7.86 -3.98
N VAL A 215 -10.60 8.65 -3.93
CA VAL A 215 -10.92 9.52 -2.79
C VAL A 215 -11.93 8.82 -1.90
N VAL A 216 -11.57 8.60 -0.63
CA VAL A 216 -12.41 7.99 0.39
C VAL A 216 -12.56 8.96 1.55
N ARG A 217 -13.82 9.29 1.88
CA ARG A 217 -14.14 10.20 2.99
C ARG A 217 -14.55 9.38 4.21
N ASP A 218 -13.87 9.60 5.34
CA ASP A 218 -14.21 9.00 6.63
C ASP A 218 -14.26 10.09 7.72
N GLY A 219 -15.49 10.50 8.09
CA GLY A 219 -15.72 11.59 9.04
C GLY A 219 -15.06 12.90 8.59
N GLU A 220 -14.12 13.40 9.40
CA GLU A 220 -13.38 14.64 9.13
C GLU A 220 -12.08 14.44 8.33
N ARG A 221 -11.73 13.19 8.00
CA ARG A 221 -10.53 12.84 7.23
C ARG A 221 -10.90 12.39 5.82
N THR A 222 -10.10 12.81 4.84
CA THR A 222 -10.19 12.30 3.48
C THR A 222 -8.92 11.55 3.15
N ARG A 223 -9.04 10.26 2.86
CA ARG A 223 -7.94 9.42 2.37
C ARG A 223 -7.94 9.46 0.85
N VAL A 224 -6.78 9.74 0.26
CA VAL A 224 -6.57 9.81 -1.19
C VAL A 224 -5.54 8.73 -1.53
N VAL A 225 -6.02 7.61 -2.06
CA VAL A 225 -5.15 6.51 -2.51
C VAL A 225 -4.65 6.84 -3.90
N LEU A 226 -3.37 7.15 -4.03
CA LEU A 226 -2.68 7.49 -5.26
C LEU A 226 -2.05 6.24 -5.88
N ARG A 227 -2.13 6.14 -7.21
CA ARG A 227 -1.78 4.93 -7.97
C ARG A 227 -1.03 5.25 -9.25
N GLY A 228 -0.31 4.24 -9.74
CA GLY A 228 0.36 4.27 -11.03
C GLY A 228 1.56 5.21 -11.04
N ASP A 229 1.82 5.77 -12.22
CA ASP A 229 3.01 6.57 -12.46
C ASP A 229 2.71 8.06 -12.33
N PHE A 230 3.58 8.79 -11.62
CA PHE A 230 3.55 10.24 -11.60
C PHE A 230 4.45 10.77 -12.73
N THR A 231 3.80 11.29 -13.75
CA THR A 231 4.41 11.82 -14.96
C THR A 231 3.77 13.13 -15.35
N GLU A 232 4.20 13.72 -16.46
CA GLU A 232 3.55 14.87 -17.09
C GLU A 232 2.09 14.63 -17.50
N ALA A 233 1.66 13.36 -17.64
CA ALA A 233 0.29 13.00 -17.96
C ALA A 233 -0.63 12.96 -16.72
N THR A 234 -0.06 13.02 -15.51
CA THR A 234 -0.84 12.93 -14.27
C THR A 234 -1.55 14.25 -13.98
N ARG A 235 -2.89 14.21 -13.86
CA ARG A 235 -3.77 15.38 -13.75
C ARG A 235 -4.13 15.74 -12.31
N PHE A 236 -3.13 16.05 -11.47
CA PHE A 236 -3.36 16.36 -10.04
C PHE A 236 -4.34 17.52 -9.80
N ASP A 237 -4.55 18.41 -10.78
CA ASP A 237 -5.54 19.48 -10.71
C ASP A 237 -6.97 18.97 -10.46
N GLU A 238 -7.27 17.75 -10.94
CA GLU A 238 -8.58 17.12 -10.74
C GLU A 238 -8.84 16.67 -9.29
N LEU A 239 -7.80 16.54 -8.46
CA LEU A 239 -7.93 16.26 -7.03
C LEU A 239 -8.33 17.48 -6.21
N MET A 240 -8.10 18.70 -6.72
CA MET A 240 -8.30 19.95 -5.97
C MET A 240 -9.67 20.07 -5.29
N PRO A 241 -10.81 19.69 -5.91
CA PRO A 241 -12.12 19.75 -5.24
C PRO A 241 -12.24 18.84 -4.01
N ALA A 242 -11.44 17.78 -3.93
CA ALA A 242 -11.41 16.86 -2.79
C ALA A 242 -10.41 17.28 -1.70
N MET A 243 -9.55 18.27 -1.96
CA MET A 243 -8.48 18.71 -1.05
C MET A 243 -8.99 19.68 0.02
N VAL A 244 -9.98 19.24 0.81
CA VAL A 244 -10.62 20.01 1.87
C VAL A 244 -10.46 19.29 3.21
N GLY A 245 -10.07 20.02 4.26
CA GLY A 245 -9.92 19.46 5.60
C GLY A 245 -8.57 18.77 5.81
N ARG A 246 -8.56 17.68 6.58
CA ARG A 246 -7.38 16.85 6.81
C ARG A 246 -7.30 15.75 5.75
N ILE A 247 -6.15 15.65 5.09
CA ILE A 247 -5.93 14.69 4.01
C ILE A 247 -4.90 13.65 4.43
N VAL A 248 -5.15 12.39 4.11
CA VAL A 248 -4.16 11.31 4.18
C VAL A 248 -3.87 10.87 2.74
N PHE A 249 -2.65 11.10 2.27
CA PHE A 249 -2.20 10.59 0.98
C PHE A 249 -1.63 9.19 1.17
N ASP A 250 -2.27 8.19 0.59
CA ASP A 250 -1.74 6.83 0.52
C ASP A 250 -1.05 6.65 -0.83
N THR A 251 0.26 6.39 -0.83
CA THR A 251 1.03 6.26 -2.07
C THR A 251 1.53 4.85 -2.32
N ALA A 252 0.96 3.84 -1.64
CA ALA A 252 1.42 2.45 -1.74
C ALA A 252 1.40 1.88 -3.16
N GLN A 253 0.50 2.40 -3.99
CA GLN A 253 0.31 1.95 -5.37
C GLN A 253 0.98 2.87 -6.39
N VAL A 254 1.77 3.85 -5.93
CA VAL A 254 2.59 4.67 -6.81
C VAL A 254 3.80 3.85 -7.24
N THR A 255 3.84 3.48 -8.51
CA THR A 255 4.84 2.55 -9.07
C THR A 255 6.07 3.25 -9.61
N TYR A 256 5.94 4.53 -9.99
CA TYR A 256 7.03 5.30 -10.57
C TYR A 256 6.78 6.80 -10.46
N MET A 257 7.87 7.58 -10.40
CA MET A 257 7.81 9.03 -10.42
C MET A 257 8.97 9.56 -11.28
N ASN A 258 8.67 10.33 -12.32
CA ASN A 258 9.69 11.05 -13.09
C ASN A 258 9.82 12.51 -12.61
N SER A 259 10.82 13.23 -13.14
CA SER A 259 11.10 14.61 -12.71
C SER A 259 9.99 15.62 -13.03
N LEU A 260 9.19 15.39 -14.07
CA LEU A 260 8.05 16.24 -14.42
C LEU A 260 6.85 15.97 -13.50
N GLY A 261 6.57 14.70 -13.23
CA GLY A 261 5.54 14.27 -12.29
C GLY A 261 5.82 14.74 -10.86
N VAL A 262 7.07 14.65 -10.40
CA VAL A 262 7.51 15.22 -9.12
C VAL A 262 7.22 16.72 -9.06
N ARG A 263 7.58 17.48 -10.11
CA ARG A 263 7.31 18.93 -10.14
C ARG A 263 5.82 19.23 -10.11
N ALA A 264 5.02 18.52 -10.90
CA ALA A 264 3.56 18.68 -10.93
C ALA A 264 2.92 18.35 -9.57
N TRP A 265 3.39 17.29 -8.91
CA TRP A 265 2.98 16.91 -7.57
C TRP A 265 3.30 18.01 -6.53
N CYS A 266 4.53 18.50 -6.51
CA CYS A 266 4.93 19.57 -5.59
C CYS A 266 4.15 20.86 -5.84
N GLU A 267 3.88 21.21 -7.10
CA GLU A 267 3.05 22.36 -7.46
C GLU A 267 1.61 22.19 -6.96
N PHE A 268 1.02 21.01 -7.17
CA PHE A 268 -0.30 20.66 -6.65
C PHE A 268 -0.38 20.83 -5.13
N LEU A 269 0.56 20.28 -4.37
CA LEU A 269 0.58 20.42 -2.91
C LEU A 269 0.68 21.88 -2.45
N ARG A 270 1.44 22.71 -3.19
CA ARG A 270 1.58 24.14 -2.89
C ARG A 270 0.30 24.92 -3.18
N GLN A 271 -0.44 24.56 -4.22
CA GLN A 271 -1.70 25.21 -4.58
C GLN A 271 -2.90 24.71 -3.76
N ALA A 272 -2.87 23.45 -3.32
CA ALA A 272 -3.94 22.82 -2.57
C ALA A 272 -4.13 23.48 -1.20
N ARG A 273 -5.33 24.02 -0.95
CA ARG A 273 -5.71 24.66 0.33
C ARG A 273 -6.11 23.63 1.39
N ILE A 274 -5.27 22.62 1.54
CA ILE A 274 -5.44 21.56 2.53
C ILE A 274 -5.26 22.18 3.94
N GLN A 275 -5.97 21.73 4.97
CA GLN A 275 -5.74 22.25 6.32
C GLN A 275 -4.46 21.64 6.92
N GLY A 276 -4.32 20.33 6.77
CA GLY A 276 -3.09 19.58 7.06
C GLY A 276 -3.13 18.23 6.33
N TYR A 277 -1.97 17.69 5.99
CA TYR A 277 -1.89 16.40 5.35
C TYR A 277 -0.74 15.55 5.88
N GLU A 278 -0.95 14.26 5.83
CA GLU A 278 0.04 13.23 6.14
C GLU A 278 0.11 12.23 5.00
N PHE A 279 1.26 11.56 4.87
CA PHE A 279 1.47 10.49 3.91
C PHE A 279 1.53 9.17 4.63
N HIS A 280 0.75 8.22 4.15
CA HIS A 280 0.63 6.89 4.71
C HIS A 280 1.06 5.85 3.67
N ALA A 281 1.67 4.77 4.14
CA ALA A 281 2.08 3.64 3.30
C ALA A 281 2.83 4.05 2.03
N CYS A 282 3.79 4.97 2.16
CA CYS A 282 4.48 5.52 1.00
C CYS A 282 5.26 4.46 0.24
N SER A 283 5.09 4.35 -1.07
CA SER A 283 5.85 3.38 -1.86
C SER A 283 7.34 3.71 -1.91
N VAL A 284 8.17 2.71 -2.22
CA VAL A 284 9.62 2.90 -2.41
C VAL A 284 9.92 4.00 -3.45
N PRO A 285 9.29 4.04 -4.65
CA PRO A 285 9.47 5.15 -5.58
C PRO A 285 9.17 6.52 -4.99
N PHE A 286 8.12 6.65 -4.17
CA PHE A 286 7.76 7.89 -3.53
C PHE A 286 8.81 8.33 -2.50
N ILE A 287 9.27 7.40 -1.65
CA ILE A 287 10.30 7.69 -0.64
C ILE A 287 11.63 8.05 -1.26
N LEU A 288 12.04 7.38 -2.33
CA LEU A 288 13.28 7.73 -3.03
C LEU A 288 13.24 9.19 -3.54
N GLN A 289 12.09 9.64 -4.08
CA GLN A 289 11.93 11.05 -4.46
C GLN A 289 11.88 11.97 -3.25
N ALA A 290 11.14 11.61 -2.20
CA ALA A 290 11.02 12.40 -0.97
C ALA A 290 12.37 12.62 -0.27
N SER A 291 13.23 11.61 -0.29
CA SER A 291 14.57 11.65 0.31
C SER A 291 15.54 12.55 -0.47
N MET A 292 15.30 12.76 -1.77
CA MET A 292 16.10 13.66 -2.60
C MET A 292 15.50 15.06 -2.72
N VAL A 293 14.18 15.20 -2.62
CA VAL A 293 13.43 16.43 -2.89
C VAL A 293 12.39 16.63 -1.79
N ARG A 294 12.72 17.44 -0.79
CA ARG A 294 11.87 17.72 0.38
C ARG A 294 10.46 18.21 0.02
N ASP A 295 10.34 18.98 -1.05
CA ASP A 295 9.05 19.50 -1.56
C ASP A 295 8.04 18.40 -1.93
N VAL A 296 8.49 17.16 -2.15
CA VAL A 296 7.60 16.00 -2.40
C VAL A 296 6.71 15.74 -1.19
N VAL A 297 7.24 15.91 0.02
CA VAL A 297 6.48 15.85 1.28
C VAL A 297 5.90 17.23 1.62
N GLY A 298 6.59 18.31 1.23
CA GLY A 298 6.15 19.67 1.45
C GLY A 298 6.07 19.99 2.95
N ARG A 299 4.88 20.39 3.42
CA ARG A 299 4.61 20.67 4.85
C ARG A 299 3.92 19.51 5.58
N GLY A 300 3.71 18.40 4.88
CA GLY A 300 3.11 17.20 5.47
C GLY A 300 4.11 16.40 6.28
N THR A 301 3.67 15.24 6.74
CA THR A 301 4.51 14.29 7.46
C THR A 301 4.30 12.89 6.90
N VAL A 302 5.37 12.13 6.67
CA VAL A 302 5.27 10.70 6.36
C VAL A 302 5.06 9.95 7.67
N THR A 303 3.96 9.19 7.80
CA THR A 303 3.69 8.37 8.99
C THR A 303 4.20 6.94 8.82
N SER A 304 4.15 6.42 7.60
CA SER A 304 4.62 5.08 7.25
C SER A 304 5.01 4.98 5.78
N PHE A 305 5.85 4.02 5.48
CA PHE A 305 6.46 3.86 4.17
C PHE A 305 7.02 2.46 3.96
N PHE A 306 7.04 2.00 2.72
CA PHE A 306 7.70 0.76 2.33
C PHE A 306 9.19 1.00 2.16
N ALA A 307 9.99 0.04 2.60
CA ALA A 307 11.43 -0.01 2.48
C ALA A 307 11.86 -1.34 1.84
N PRO A 308 12.89 -1.36 0.99
CA PRO A 308 13.40 -2.59 0.37
C PRO A 308 14.21 -3.41 1.38
N PHE A 309 14.05 -4.73 1.32
CA PHE A 309 14.75 -5.68 2.15
C PHE A 309 15.26 -6.87 1.32
N HIS A 310 16.45 -7.37 1.68
CA HIS A 310 17.13 -8.48 1.02
C HIS A 310 17.55 -9.55 2.03
N CYS A 311 17.35 -10.81 1.66
CA CYS A 311 17.79 -11.94 2.48
C CYS A 311 19.19 -12.42 2.09
N ILE A 312 20.15 -12.27 3.00
CA ILE A 312 21.53 -12.74 2.82
C ILE A 312 21.67 -14.26 2.69
N GLY A 313 20.63 -15.03 3.05
CA GLY A 313 20.66 -16.50 3.04
C GLY A 313 20.08 -17.15 1.79
N CYS A 314 19.06 -16.55 1.17
CA CYS A 314 18.35 -17.17 0.02
C CYS A 314 18.03 -16.20 -1.12
N ASP A 315 18.55 -14.97 -1.08
CA ASP A 315 18.36 -13.95 -2.13
C ASP A 315 16.91 -13.47 -2.30
N HIS A 316 16.02 -13.84 -1.37
CA HIS A 316 14.64 -13.33 -1.32
C HIS A 316 14.64 -11.83 -1.09
N GLN A 317 13.91 -11.09 -1.94
CA GLN A 317 13.70 -9.66 -1.81
C GLN A 317 12.23 -9.36 -1.55
N GLU A 318 11.95 -8.39 -0.69
CA GLU A 318 10.61 -7.91 -0.43
C GLU A 318 10.60 -6.48 0.09
N GLU A 319 9.46 -5.81 -0.02
CA GLU A 319 9.23 -4.51 0.61
C GLU A 319 8.53 -4.72 1.96
N ARG A 320 9.00 -4.03 3.01
CA ARG A 320 8.38 -4.04 4.34
C ARG A 320 7.88 -2.64 4.69
N MET A 321 6.67 -2.56 5.25
CA MET A 321 6.12 -1.29 5.69
C MET A 321 6.72 -0.93 7.05
N LEU A 322 7.41 0.20 7.12
CA LEU A 322 7.99 0.76 8.33
C LEU A 322 7.14 1.95 8.79
N GLN A 323 7.13 2.17 10.11
CA GLN A 323 6.53 3.35 10.72
C GLN A 323 7.61 4.40 10.99
N SER A 324 7.39 5.65 10.55
CA SER A 324 8.32 6.75 10.79
C SER A 324 8.64 6.92 12.27
N ALA A 325 7.64 6.76 13.14
CA ALA A 325 7.83 6.84 14.58
C ALA A 325 8.76 5.73 15.12
N ALA A 326 8.73 4.53 14.55
CA ALA A 326 9.62 3.43 14.94
C ALA A 326 11.07 3.74 14.54
N ILE A 327 11.26 4.21 13.31
CA ILE A 327 12.58 4.54 12.75
C ILE A 327 13.20 5.74 13.48
N LEU A 328 12.40 6.75 13.82
CA LEU A 328 12.87 7.86 14.66
C LEU A 328 13.22 7.38 16.08
N ALA A 329 12.44 6.47 16.66
CA ALA A 329 12.72 5.91 17.99
C ALA A 329 13.97 5.02 18.01
N SER A 330 14.33 4.39 16.89
CA SER A 330 15.56 3.62 16.72
C SER A 330 16.76 4.46 16.27
N ASN A 331 16.68 5.79 16.29
CA ASN A 331 17.74 6.68 15.83
C ASN A 331 18.15 6.39 14.37
N LEU A 332 17.15 6.20 13.50
CA LEU A 332 17.28 5.89 12.08
C LEU A 332 17.94 4.54 11.77
N GLU A 333 18.05 3.64 12.77
CA GLU A 333 18.48 2.27 12.53
C GLU A 333 17.32 1.44 11.95
N PRO A 334 17.52 0.78 10.78
CA PRO A 334 16.50 -0.09 10.22
C PRO A 334 16.35 -1.38 11.05
N PRO A 335 15.13 -1.94 11.14
CA PRO A 335 14.92 -3.23 11.79
C PRO A 335 15.53 -4.39 10.98
N ILE A 336 15.74 -5.53 11.64
CA ILE A 336 16.12 -6.80 10.98
C ILE A 336 14.96 -7.77 11.13
N PHE A 337 14.49 -8.31 10.01
CA PHE A 337 13.39 -9.28 10.01
C PHE A 337 13.90 -10.71 9.76
N LYS A 338 13.00 -11.69 9.94
CA LYS A 338 13.25 -13.07 9.50
C LYS A 338 12.68 -13.29 8.11
N CYS A 339 13.48 -13.86 7.22
CA CYS A 339 13.06 -14.19 5.87
C CYS A 339 11.93 -15.23 5.90
N PRO A 340 10.79 -14.99 5.21
CA PRO A 340 9.69 -15.94 5.17
C PRO A 340 10.04 -17.22 4.40
N SER A 341 11.03 -17.16 3.51
CA SER A 341 11.42 -18.27 2.63
C SER A 341 12.41 -19.24 3.28
N CYS A 342 13.40 -18.76 4.05
CA CYS A 342 14.44 -19.61 4.64
C CYS A 342 14.66 -19.41 6.15
N GLY A 343 13.99 -18.43 6.78
CA GLY A 343 14.18 -18.10 8.20
C GLY A 343 15.48 -17.35 8.53
N GLY A 344 16.33 -17.06 7.54
CA GLY A 344 17.56 -16.27 7.70
C GLY A 344 17.29 -14.79 7.95
N ALA A 345 18.35 -14.00 8.13
CA ALA A 345 18.21 -12.55 8.30
C ALA A 345 17.73 -11.90 6.99
N LEU A 346 16.72 -11.05 7.12
CA LEU A 346 16.25 -10.16 6.09
C LEU A 346 16.65 -8.75 6.49
N GLU A 347 17.60 -8.18 5.76
CA GLU A 347 18.29 -6.94 6.07
C GLU A 347 17.83 -5.83 5.12
N PHE A 348 17.89 -4.58 5.59
CA PHE A 348 17.51 -3.42 4.80
C PHE A 348 18.47 -3.25 3.61
N ASP A 349 17.91 -3.09 2.40
CA ASP A 349 18.63 -3.11 1.12
C ASP A 349 18.79 -1.69 0.54
N ASP A 350 19.22 -0.73 1.37
CA ASP A 350 19.63 0.61 0.96
C ASP A 350 20.56 1.22 2.04
N LEU A 351 21.00 2.47 1.84
CA LEU A 351 21.77 3.25 2.80
C LEU A 351 20.82 4.04 3.71
N PRO A 352 20.75 3.75 5.04
CA PRO A 352 19.82 4.41 5.96
C PRO A 352 19.87 5.93 5.92
N GLU A 353 21.08 6.51 5.89
CA GLU A 353 21.30 7.95 5.85
C GLU A 353 20.77 8.62 4.57
N ARG A 354 20.62 7.87 3.48
CA ARG A 354 20.06 8.37 2.22
C ARG A 354 18.57 8.11 2.14
N TYR A 355 18.13 6.93 2.56
CA TYR A 355 16.75 6.50 2.42
C TYR A 355 15.83 7.14 3.47
N PHE A 356 16.33 7.41 4.68
CA PHE A 356 15.57 8.04 5.75
C PHE A 356 15.76 9.56 5.82
N ALA A 357 16.45 10.17 4.86
CA ALA A 357 16.71 11.62 4.85
C ALA A 357 15.42 12.48 4.91
N PHE A 358 14.29 11.94 4.45
CA PHE A 358 12.98 12.61 4.55
C PHE A 358 12.43 12.71 5.98
N LEU A 359 12.99 11.96 6.95
CA LEU A 359 12.63 11.97 8.37
C LEU A 359 13.45 12.97 9.19
N GLU A 360 14.54 13.49 8.63
CA GLU A 360 15.39 14.45 9.30
C GLU A 360 14.80 15.87 9.16
N ASP A 361 14.59 16.54 10.29
CA ASP A 361 14.43 17.99 10.30
C ASP A 361 15.81 18.61 10.11
N GLU A 362 15.96 19.59 9.20
CA GLU A 362 17.17 20.41 9.20
C GLU A 362 17.31 21.05 10.59
N ALA A 363 18.45 20.79 11.25
CA ALA A 363 18.91 21.66 12.30
C ALA A 363 19.11 23.05 11.68
N ASP A 364 18.24 23.99 12.04
CA ASP A 364 18.38 25.43 11.73
C ASP A 364 19.78 25.97 12.10
#